data_AF-A0A9D0N7Q3-F1
#
_entry.id   AF-A0A9D0N7Q3-F1
#
_cell.length_a   1.000
_cell.length_b   1.000
_cell.length_c   1.000
_cell.angle_alpha   90.00
_cell.angle_beta   90.00
_cell.angle_gamma   90.00
#
_symmetry.space_group_name_H-M   'P 1'
#
loop_
_entity.id
_entity.type
_entity.pdbx_description
1 polymer ?
#
loop_
_entity_poly.entity_id
_entity_poly.type
_entity_poly.pdbx_seq_one_letter_code
_entity_poly.pdbx_strand_id
1 'polypeptide(L)'
;MNISALNTGINGINQGLGNMRRDASAIAQAVNNSMGDNAATQPTEVTSALVNLKLDTLQIQASTKVVETVNEIIGSLLDVTA
;
A
#
# COMPACT_ATOMS: atom_id res chain seq x y z
N MET A 1 -18.67 16.18 3.12
CA MET A 1 -18.27 14.82 2.68
C MET A 1 -16.89 14.78 2.00
N ASN A 2 -16.47 15.76 1.19
CA ASN A 2 -15.14 15.76 0.52
C ASN A 2 -13.90 15.71 1.45
N ILE A 3 -13.90 16.44 2.58
CA ILE A 3 -12.75 16.46 3.51
C ILE A 3 -12.58 15.10 4.22
N SER A 4 -13.69 14.39 4.47
CA SER A 4 -13.66 13.07 5.12
C SER A 4 -13.08 12.00 4.18
N ALA A 5 -13.40 12.05 2.88
CA ALA A 5 -12.83 11.14 1.88
C ALA A 5 -11.33 11.41 1.65
N LEU A 6 -10.91 12.69 1.61
CA LEU A 6 -9.51 13.08 1.52
C LEU A 6 -8.69 12.56 2.72
N ASN A 7 -9.18 12.79 3.93
CA ASN A 7 -8.53 12.29 5.14
C ASN A 7 -8.47 10.75 5.15
N THR A 8 -9.51 10.08 4.67
CA THR A 8 -9.53 8.61 4.56
C THR A 8 -8.48 8.12 3.56
N GLY A 9 -8.37 8.77 2.39
CA GLY A 9 -7.34 8.47 1.40
C GLY A 9 -5.92 8.67 1.93
N ILE A 10 -5.65 9.81 2.59
CA ILE A 10 -4.34 10.09 3.19
C ILE A 10 -4.00 9.07 4.29
N ASN A 11 -4.97 8.74 5.17
CA ASN A 11 -4.77 7.74 6.21
C ASN A 11 -4.50 6.34 5.60
N GLY A 12 -5.22 5.97 4.55
CA GLY A 12 -5.00 4.72 3.82
C GLY A 12 -3.61 4.63 3.18
N ILE A 13 -3.12 5.73 2.59
CA ILE A 13 -1.74 5.81 2.06
C ILE A 13 -0.72 5.63 3.19
N ASN A 14 -0.87 6.34 4.30
CA ASN A 14 0.06 6.26 5.43
C ASN A 14 0.09 4.86 6.06
N GLN A 15 -1.08 4.24 6.24
CA GLN A 15 -1.20 2.88 6.75
C GLN A 15 -0.57 1.87 5.79
N GLY A 16 -0.90 1.96 4.50
CA GLY A 16 -0.35 1.08 3.46
C GLY A 16 1.17 1.19 3.35
N LEU A 17 1.74 2.39 3.45
CA LEU A 17 3.19 2.58 3.46
C LEU A 17 3.85 1.96 4.69
N GLY A 18 3.20 2.02 5.86
CA GLY A 18 3.67 1.36 7.07
C GLY A 18 3.71 -0.16 6.94
N ASN A 19 2.65 -0.75 6.37
CA ASN A 19 2.59 -2.20 6.11
C ASN A 19 3.59 -2.62 5.04
N MET A 20 3.70 -1.88 3.93
CA MET A 20 4.63 -2.16 2.84
C MET A 20 6.08 -2.23 3.34
N ARG A 21 6.49 -1.33 4.25
CA ARG A 21 7.83 -1.36 4.86
C ARG A 21 8.03 -2.60 5.72
N ARG A 22 7.01 -3.01 6.48
CA ARG A 22 7.04 -4.23 7.30
C ARG A 22 7.18 -5.46 6.41
N ASP A 23 6.38 -5.55 5.35
CA ASP A 23 6.38 -6.69 4.44
C ASP A 23 7.68 -6.77 3.64
N ALA A 24 8.20 -5.63 3.16
CA ALA A 24 9.52 -5.58 2.52
C ALA A 24 10.64 -6.07 3.46
N SER A 25 10.58 -5.70 4.74
CA SER A 25 11.51 -6.20 5.77
C SER A 25 11.35 -7.71 5.98
N ALA A 26 10.12 -8.22 6.03
CA ALA A 26 9.84 -9.64 6.18
C ALA A 26 10.40 -10.45 4.98
N ILE A 27 10.25 -9.94 3.75
CA ILE A 27 10.85 -10.53 2.54
C ILE A 27 12.37 -10.57 2.67
N ALA A 28 13.01 -9.46 3.04
CA ALA A 28 14.47 -9.40 3.18
C ALA A 28 14.99 -10.42 4.21
N GLN A 29 14.29 -10.57 5.34
CA GLN A 29 14.62 -11.54 6.37
C GLN A 29 14.41 -12.98 5.88
N ALA A 30 13.28 -13.27 5.23
CA ALA A 30 12.98 -14.59 4.69
C ALA A 30 14.00 -15.01 3.61
N VAL A 31 14.37 -14.08 2.73
CA VAL A 31 15.41 -14.31 1.71
C VAL A 31 16.77 -14.59 2.35
N ASN A 32 17.17 -13.84 3.38
CA ASN A 32 18.44 -14.06 4.07
C ASN A 32 18.47 -15.40 4.83
N ASN A 33 17.35 -15.79 5.45
CA ASN A 33 17.22 -17.08 6.14
C ASN A 33 17.20 -18.28 5.16
N SER A 34 16.71 -18.07 3.94
CA SER A 34 16.69 -19.08 2.88
C SER A 34 18.08 -19.43 2.32
N MET A 35 19.11 -18.63 2.64
CA MET A 35 20.50 -18.87 2.22
C MET A 35 21.32 -19.70 3.23
N GLY A 36 20.75 -20.11 4.36
CA GLY A 36 21.37 -21.01 5.34
C GLY A 36 20.98 -22.48 5.13
N ASP A 37 21.71 -23.41 5.77
CA ASP A 37 21.61 -24.89 5.63
C ASP A 37 20.21 -25.54 5.85
N ASN A 38 19.16 -24.77 6.16
CA ASN A 38 17.78 -25.25 6.37
C ASN A 38 16.81 -24.79 5.25
N ALA A 39 17.23 -24.92 3.99
CA ALA A 39 16.48 -24.45 2.81
C ALA A 39 15.16 -25.19 2.49
N ALA A 40 14.83 -26.27 3.20
CA ALA A 40 13.73 -27.18 2.82
C ALA A 40 12.32 -26.72 3.23
N THR A 41 12.15 -25.65 4.04
CA THR A 41 10.84 -25.25 4.59
C THR A 41 10.42 -23.79 4.30
N GLN A 42 11.20 -23.05 3.51
CA GLN A 42 11.15 -21.58 3.41
C GLN A 42 10.46 -20.94 2.18
N PRO A 43 10.19 -21.62 1.03
CA PRO A 43 9.60 -20.95 -0.14
C PRO A 43 8.22 -20.31 0.11
N THR A 44 7.43 -20.88 1.02
CA THR A 44 6.07 -20.43 1.34
C THR A 44 6.04 -19.11 2.09
N GLU A 45 7.05 -18.84 2.94
CA GLU A 45 7.13 -17.59 3.70
C GLU A 45 7.49 -16.41 2.80
N VAL A 46 8.48 -16.59 1.91
CA VAL A 46 8.84 -15.58 0.90
C VAL A 46 7.66 -15.28 -0.03
N THR A 47 6.97 -16.31 -0.52
CA THR A 47 5.80 -16.13 -1.41
C THR A 47 4.68 -15.37 -0.70
N SER A 48 4.37 -15.73 0.55
CA SER A 48 3.32 -15.07 1.33
C SER A 48 3.66 -13.60 1.59
N ALA A 49 4.92 -13.31 1.92
CA ALA A 49 5.38 -11.94 2.13
C ALA A 49 5.34 -11.09 0.84
N LEU A 50 5.66 -11.66 -0.32
CA LEU A 50 5.49 -10.98 -1.62
C LEU A 50 4.01 -10.69 -1.94
N VAL A 51 3.12 -11.64 -1.64
CA VAL A 51 1.67 -11.46 -1.86
C VAL A 51 1.15 -10.33 -0.96
N ASN A 52 1.53 -10.31 0.31
CA ASN A 52 1.12 -9.24 1.23
C ASN A 52 1.64 -7.87 0.78
N LEU A 53 2.91 -7.79 0.34
CA LEU A 53 3.47 -6.56 -0.24
C LEU A 53 2.67 -6.06 -1.46
N LYS A 54 2.20 -6.98 -2.30
CA LYS A 54 1.35 -6.64 -3.45
C LYS A 54 -0.02 -6.13 -3.02
N LEU A 55 -0.63 -6.74 -2.00
CA LEU A 55 -1.90 -6.29 -1.42
C LEU A 55 -1.76 -4.87 -0.84
N ASP A 56 -0.69 -4.60 -0.09
CA ASP A 56 -0.41 -3.26 0.44
C ASP A 56 -0.25 -2.23 -0.68
N THR A 57 0.44 -2.59 -1.77
CA THR A 57 0.58 -1.72 -2.94
C THR A 57 -0.78 -1.38 -3.54
N LEU A 58 -1.68 -2.36 -3.69
CA LEU A 58 -3.03 -2.13 -4.20
C LEU A 58 -3.86 -1.25 -3.25
N GLN A 59 -3.70 -1.42 -1.94
CA GLN A 59 -4.37 -0.58 -0.94
C GLN A 59 -3.92 0.88 -1.03
N ILE A 60 -2.61 1.13 -1.19
CA ILE A 60 -2.08 2.47 -1.40
C ILE A 60 -2.66 3.05 -2.70
N GLN A 61 -2.65 2.30 -3.80
CA GLN A 61 -3.18 2.76 -5.09
C GLN A 61 -4.66 3.14 -5.00
N ALA A 62 -5.48 2.32 -4.35
CA ALA A 62 -6.89 2.63 -4.12
C ALA A 62 -7.06 3.92 -3.30
N SER A 63 -6.25 4.09 -2.26
CA SER A 63 -6.27 5.28 -1.41
C SER A 63 -5.83 6.54 -2.15
N THR A 64 -4.80 6.44 -3.00
CA THR A 64 -4.38 7.51 -3.93
C THR A 64 -5.50 7.86 -4.89
N LYS A 65 -6.22 6.87 -5.44
CA LYS A 65 -7.32 7.15 -6.35
C LYS A 65 -8.45 7.94 -5.69
N VAL A 66 -8.74 7.67 -4.41
CA VAL A 66 -9.69 8.48 -3.63
C VAL A 66 -9.22 9.93 -3.54
N VAL A 67 -7.94 10.17 -3.24
CA VAL A 67 -7.38 11.53 -3.17
C VAL A 67 -7.46 12.24 -4.53
N GLU A 68 -7.10 11.56 -5.62
CA GLU A 68 -7.22 12.08 -6.99
C GLU A 68 -8.66 12.47 -7.31
N THR A 69 -9.62 11.60 -7.06
CA THR A 69 -11.04 11.88 -7.34
C THR A 69 -11.56 13.05 -6.51
N VAL A 70 -11.14 13.18 -5.24
CA VAL A 70 -11.50 14.37 -4.45
C VAL A 70 -10.90 15.64 -5.07
N ASN A 71 -9.65 15.59 -5.54
CA ASN A 71 -9.01 16.71 -6.22
C ASN A 71 -9.72 17.08 -7.53
N GLU A 72 -10.10 16.09 -8.35
CA GLU A 72 -10.89 16.29 -9.59
C GLU A 72 -12.27 16.91 -9.31
N ILE A 73 -12.95 16.49 -8.23
CA ILE A 73 -14.24 17.09 -7.83
C ILE A 73 -14.04 18.54 -7.39
N ILE A 74 -13.01 18.85 -6.60
CA ILE A 74 -12.73 20.23 -6.18
C ILE A 74 -12.40 21.10 -7.40
N GLY A 75 -11.56 20.60 -8.31
CA GLY A 75 -11.21 21.28 -9.56
C GLY A 75 -12.44 21.56 -10.43
N SER A 76 -13.32 20.57 -10.63
CA SER A 76 -14.54 20.76 -11.42
C SER A 76 -15.53 21.73 -10.76
N LEU A 77 -15.66 21.75 -9.43
CA LEU A 77 -16.49 22.74 -8.74
C LEU A 77 -15.95 24.16 -8.89
N LEU A 78 -14.64 24.35 -8.85
CA LEU A 78 -14.01 25.65 -9.08
C LEU A 78 -14.19 26.12 -10.52
N ASP A 79 -14.03 25.22 -11.49
CA ASP A 79 -14.21 25.50 -12.92
C ASP A 79 -15.66 25.92 -13.25
N VAL A 80 -16.66 25.29 -12.64
CA VAL A 80 -18.08 25.66 -12.81
C VAL A 80 -18.41 27.04 -12.21
N THR A 81 -17.65 27.50 -11.22
CA THR A 81 -17.89 28.77 -10.53
C THR A 81 -17.13 29.94 -11.16
N ALA A 82 -16.11 29.67 -11.99
CA ALA A 82 -15.29 30.65 -12.70
C ALA A 82 -15.98 31.17 -13.97
#